data_AF-A0AAP7BU18-F1
#
_entry.id   AF-A0AAP7BU18-F1
#
_cell.length_a   1.000
_cell.length_b   1.000
_cell.length_c   1.000
_cell.angle_alpha   90.00
_cell.angle_beta   90.00
_cell.angle_gamma   90.00
#
_symmetry.space_group_name_H-M   'P 1'
#
loop_
_entity.id
_entity.type
_entity.pdbx_description
1 polymer ?
#
loop_
_entity_poly.entity_id
_entity_poly.type
_entity_poly.pdbx_seq_one_letter_code
_entity_poly.pdbx_strand_id
1 'polypeptide(L)'
;MKPADLTGILVLAFLGGGILTFLGAIIKYFNCGDILNGFDEKKHDKEKVSRIVGMDFLIIGLSVIIIALISIFIDKKYYNAIMITQGIIIVLGLIKALYDQFFKCGKN
;
A
#
# COMPACT_ATOMS: atom_id res chain seq x y z
N MET A 1 17.15 -8.77 -17.65
CA MET A 1 16.45 -9.19 -16.41
C MET A 1 16.12 -10.67 -16.52
N LYS A 2 16.31 -11.46 -15.46
CA LYS A 2 15.74 -12.81 -15.43
C LYS A 2 14.20 -12.69 -15.55
N PRO A 3 13.53 -13.55 -16.32
CA PRO A 3 12.09 -13.50 -16.45
C PRO A 3 11.46 -13.72 -15.07
N ALA A 4 10.56 -12.81 -14.68
CA ALA A 4 9.71 -12.98 -13.52
C ALA A 4 8.86 -14.23 -13.70
N ASP A 5 8.71 -14.98 -12.61
CA ASP A 5 7.83 -16.12 -12.54
C ASP A 5 6.60 -15.79 -11.66
N LEU A 6 5.61 -16.68 -11.69
CA LEU A 6 4.39 -16.51 -10.90
C LEU A 6 4.73 -16.45 -9.39
N THR A 7 5.73 -17.20 -8.95
CA THR A 7 6.22 -17.20 -7.56
C THR A 7 6.64 -15.80 -7.13
N GLY A 8 7.45 -15.11 -7.94
CA GLY A 8 7.91 -13.75 -7.64
C GLY A 8 6.75 -12.75 -7.50
N ILE A 9 5.76 -12.83 -8.39
CA ILE A 9 4.55 -11.99 -8.34
C ILE A 9 3.76 -12.23 -7.06
N LEU A 10 3.55 -13.49 -6.70
CA LEU A 10 2.82 -13.86 -5.48
C LEU A 10 3.57 -13.44 -4.22
N VAL A 11 4.89 -13.68 -4.15
CA VAL A 11 5.72 -13.28 -3.00
C VAL A 11 5.70 -11.77 -2.82
N LEU A 12 5.85 -10.99 -3.90
CA LEU A 12 5.76 -9.54 -3.83
C LEU A 12 4.39 -9.08 -3.33
N ALA A 13 3.32 -9.73 -3.77
CA ALA A 13 1.97 -9.39 -3.35
C ALA A 13 1.66 -9.76 -1.91
N PHE A 14 2.09 -10.93 -1.43
CA PHE A 14 1.86 -11.32 -0.05
C PHE A 14 2.72 -10.51 0.93
N LEU A 15 3.98 -10.25 0.58
CA LEU A 15 4.84 -9.42 1.42
C LEU A 15 4.44 -7.95 1.33
N GLY A 16 4.53 -7.34 0.14
CA GLY A 16 4.23 -5.93 -0.04
C GLY A 16 2.75 -5.63 0.18
N GLY A 17 1.87 -6.36 -0.50
CA GLY A 17 0.43 -6.14 -0.38
C GLY A 17 -0.13 -6.55 0.97
N GLY A 18 0.24 -7.74 1.47
CA GLY A 18 -0.24 -8.25 2.76
C GLY A 18 0.18 -7.38 3.95
N ILE A 19 1.45 -6.94 4.00
CA ILE A 19 1.92 -6.04 5.07
C ILE A 19 1.17 -4.71 5.01
N LEU A 20 0.99 -4.12 3.82
CA LEU A 20 0.28 -2.85 3.68
C LEU A 20 -1.20 -2.96 4.04
N THR A 21 -1.88 -4.03 3.63
CA THR A 21 -3.27 -4.29 4.03
C THR A 21 -3.39 -4.45 5.54
N PHE A 22 -2.51 -5.23 6.15
CA PHE A 22 -2.51 -5.45 7.60
C PHE A 22 -2.25 -4.15 8.38
N LEU A 23 -1.22 -3.40 7.99
CA LEU A 23 -0.87 -2.13 8.61
C LEU A 23 -2.00 -1.09 8.43
N GLY A 24 -2.57 -0.99 7.23
CA GLY A 24 -3.69 -0.10 6.95
C GLY A 24 -4.93 -0.43 7.77
N ALA A 25 -5.23 -1.72 7.95
CA ALA A 25 -6.31 -2.17 8.83
C ALA A 25 -6.06 -1.75 10.28
N ILE A 26 -4.86 -1.99 10.80
CA ILE A 26 -4.49 -1.61 12.16
C ILE A 26 -4.64 -0.09 12.37
N ILE A 27 -4.03 0.70 11.49
CA ILE A 27 -4.06 2.17 11.56
C ILE A 27 -5.49 2.68 11.59
N LYS A 28 -6.33 2.19 10.67
CA LYS A 28 -7.71 2.66 10.50
C LYS A 28 -8.63 2.20 11.63
N TYR A 29 -8.62 0.92 11.98
CA TYR A 29 -9.60 0.34 12.91
C TYR A 29 -9.23 0.55 14.38
N PHE A 30 -7.95 0.66 14.70
CA PHE A 30 -7.49 0.97 16.08
C PHE A 30 -7.20 2.45 16.29
N ASN A 31 -7.47 3.29 15.29
CA ASN A 31 -7.23 4.74 15.32
C ASN A 31 -5.80 5.06 15.79
N CYS A 32 -4.80 4.45 15.16
CA CYS A 32 -3.39 4.53 15.58
C CYS A 32 -2.49 5.17 14.51
N GLY A 33 -2.96 6.23 13.86
CA GLY A 33 -2.20 7.01 12.88
C GLY A 33 -0.94 7.68 13.43
N ASP A 34 -0.79 7.73 14.75
CA ASP A 34 0.41 8.18 15.45
C ASP A 34 1.60 7.23 15.37
N ILE A 35 1.39 5.96 14.96
CA ILE A 35 2.49 5.03 14.70
C ILE A 35 3.23 5.31 13.39
N LEU A 36 2.66 6.18 12.53
CA LEU A 36 3.24 6.48 11.23
C LEU A 36 4.42 7.42 11.36
N ASN A 37 5.48 7.11 10.62
CA ASN A 37 6.64 7.97 10.58
C ASN A 37 6.27 9.35 10.00
N GLY A 38 6.83 10.41 10.57
CA GLY A 38 6.48 11.79 10.23
C GLY A 38 5.13 12.27 10.81
N PHE A 39 4.45 11.47 11.64
CA PHE A 39 3.35 11.99 12.45
C PHE A 39 3.90 13.02 13.46
N ASP A 40 3.19 14.13 13.63
CA ASP A 40 3.54 15.21 14.55
C ASP A 40 2.22 15.67 15.16
N GLU A 41 2.03 15.40 16.44
CA GLU A 41 0.79 15.72 17.13
C GLU A 41 0.47 17.23 17.09
N LYS A 42 1.46 18.11 16.91
CA LYS A 42 1.22 19.55 16.79
C LYS A 42 0.67 19.94 15.42
N LYS A 43 0.97 19.16 14.38
CA LYS A 43 0.63 19.48 12.98
C LYS A 43 -0.52 18.64 12.44
N HIS A 44 -0.59 17.38 12.86
CA HIS A 44 -1.45 16.36 12.27
C HIS A 44 -2.59 15.95 13.21
N ASP A 45 -3.76 15.75 12.63
CA ASP A 45 -4.95 15.19 13.28
C ASP A 45 -4.88 13.66 13.20
N LYS A 46 -4.76 13.02 14.37
CA LYS A 46 -4.62 11.56 14.49
C LYS A 46 -5.79 10.81 13.87
N GLU A 47 -7.02 11.30 13.99
CA GLU A 47 -8.19 10.62 13.45
C GLU A 47 -8.21 10.70 11.92
N LYS A 48 -7.87 11.88 11.37
CA LYS A 48 -7.72 12.04 9.91
C LYS A 48 -6.60 11.16 9.36
N VAL A 49 -5.44 11.14 10.01
CA VAL A 49 -4.31 10.28 9.60
C VAL A 49 -4.73 8.81 9.64
N SER A 50 -5.35 8.36 10.73
CA SER A 50 -5.81 6.98 10.88
C SER A 50 -6.80 6.59 9.77
N ARG A 51 -7.76 7.46 9.48
CA ARG A 51 -8.80 7.18 8.49
C ARG A 51 -8.28 7.24 7.06
N ILE A 52 -7.53 8.29 6.71
CA ILE A 52 -7.10 8.55 5.33
C ILE A 52 -5.90 7.68 4.97
N VAL A 53 -4.83 7.75 5.75
CA VAL A 53 -3.59 7.00 5.46
C VAL A 53 -3.79 5.50 5.68
N GLY A 54 -4.55 5.12 6.70
CA GLY A 54 -4.95 3.72 6.89
C GLY A 54 -5.76 3.17 5.72
N MET A 55 -6.66 3.98 5.15
CA MET A 55 -7.39 3.59 3.94
C MET A 55 -6.48 3.49 2.71
N ASP A 56 -5.54 4.41 2.54
CA ASP A 56 -4.57 4.37 1.44
C ASP A 56 -3.77 3.05 1.47
N PHE A 57 -3.24 2.66 2.63
CA PHE A 57 -2.52 1.41 2.79
C PHE A 57 -3.40 0.18 2.50
N LEU A 58 -4.67 0.20 2.93
CA LEU A 58 -5.63 -0.86 2.60
C LEU A 58 -5.83 -0.99 1.09
N ILE A 59 -6.06 0.14 0.40
CA ILE A 59 -6.30 0.17 -1.06
C ILE A 59 -5.07 -0.35 -1.81
N ILE A 60 -3.87 0.14 -1.46
CA ILE A 60 -2.63 -0.30 -2.09
C ILE A 60 -2.45 -1.79 -1.89
N GLY A 61 -2.54 -2.27 -0.64
CA GLY A 61 -2.32 -3.68 -0.34
C GLY A 61 -3.31 -4.61 -1.04
N LEU A 62 -4.61 -4.29 -0.99
CA LEU A 62 -5.64 -5.08 -1.66
C LEU A 62 -5.49 -5.06 -3.18
N SER A 63 -5.14 -3.91 -3.78
CA SER A 63 -4.94 -3.81 -5.22
C SER A 63 -3.81 -4.70 -5.72
N VAL A 64 -2.68 -4.75 -4.99
CA VAL A 64 -1.53 -5.58 -5.33
C VAL A 64 -1.86 -7.07 -5.22
N ILE A 65 -2.61 -7.46 -4.18
CA ILE A 65 -3.10 -8.83 -3.99
C ILE A 65 -4.04 -9.24 -5.13
N ILE A 66 -5.00 -8.37 -5.49
CA ILE A 66 -5.93 -8.63 -6.59
C ILE A 66 -5.18 -8.81 -7.92
N ILE A 67 -4.20 -7.96 -8.21
CA ILE A 67 -3.36 -8.08 -9.42
C ILE A 67 -2.61 -9.41 -9.44
N ALA A 68 -2.07 -9.85 -8.30
CA ALA A 68 -1.41 -11.15 -8.18
C ALA A 68 -2.37 -12.32 -8.45
N LEU A 69 -3.60 -12.27 -7.91
CA LEU A 69 -4.60 -13.31 -8.17
C LEU A 69 -5.00 -13.36 -9.65
N ILE A 70 -5.17 -12.20 -10.29
CA ILE A 70 -5.45 -12.11 -11.73
C ILE A 70 -4.29 -12.69 -12.55
N SER A 71 -3.04 -12.49 -12.11
CA SER A 71 -1.85 -12.95 -12.83
C SER A 71 -1.79 -14.47 -13.03
N ILE A 72 -2.47 -15.26 -12.19
CA ILE A 72 -2.58 -16.73 -12.32
C ILE A 72 -3.20 -17.12 -13.67
N PHE A 73 -4.10 -16.28 -14.20
CA PHE A 73 -4.80 -16.52 -15.46
C PHE A 73 -4.14 -15.83 -16.67
N ILE A 74 -3.02 -15.13 -16.47
CA ILE A 74 -2.32 -14.38 -17.53
C ILE A 74 -1.13 -15.17 -18.07
N ASP A 75 -0.86 -15.01 -19.38
CA ASP A 75 0.31 -15.59 -20.04
C ASP A 75 1.64 -15.10 -19.45
N LYS A 76 2.61 -16.01 -19.34
CA LYS A 76 3.93 -15.76 -18.75
C LYS A 76 4.69 -14.61 -19.40
N LYS A 77 4.44 -14.29 -20.69
CA LYS A 77 5.08 -13.16 -21.37
C LYS A 77 4.80 -11.81 -20.70
N TYR A 78 3.72 -11.70 -19.92
CA TYR A 78 3.35 -10.48 -19.20
C TYR A 78 3.85 -10.42 -17.75
N TYR A 79 4.47 -11.49 -17.22
CA TYR A 79 4.81 -11.55 -15.79
C TYR A 79 5.78 -10.44 -15.35
N ASN A 80 6.76 -10.10 -16.19
CA ASN A 80 7.64 -8.96 -15.93
C ASN A 80 6.84 -7.65 -15.80
N ALA A 81 5.89 -7.42 -16.71
CA ALA A 81 5.08 -6.21 -16.70
C ALA A 81 4.20 -6.15 -15.45
N ILE A 82 3.55 -7.27 -15.09
CA ILE A 82 2.72 -7.38 -13.88
C ILE A 82 3.53 -7.05 -12.62
N MET A 83 4.71 -7.66 -12.47
CA MET A 83 5.57 -7.44 -11.32
C MET A 83 6.04 -5.99 -11.22
N ILE A 84 6.40 -5.37 -12.36
CA ILE A 84 6.75 -3.94 -12.42
C ILE A 84 5.55 -3.07 -12.02
N THR A 85 4.36 -3.36 -12.55
CA THR A 85 3.13 -2.64 -12.21
C THR A 85 2.81 -2.72 -10.71
N GLN A 86 2.95 -3.89 -10.09
CA GLN A 86 2.80 -4.04 -8.63
C GLN A 86 3.79 -3.15 -7.87
N GLY A 87 5.06 -3.15 -8.28
CA GLY A 87 6.08 -2.28 -7.69
C GLY A 87 5.74 -0.79 -7.81
N ILE A 88 5.28 -0.36 -8.99
CA ILE A 88 4.86 1.03 -9.24
C ILE A 88 3.68 1.41 -8.36
N ILE A 89 2.66 0.54 -8.24
CA ILE A 89 1.49 0.79 -7.39
C ILE A 89 1.90 0.96 -5.93
N ILE A 90 2.80 0.11 -5.43
CA ILE A 90 3.32 0.22 -4.06
C ILE A 90 4.02 1.57 -3.88
N VAL A 91 4.96 1.92 -4.76
CA VAL A 91 5.75 3.15 -4.63
C VAL A 91 4.87 4.40 -4.73
N LEU A 92 4.02 4.49 -5.76
CA LEU A 92 3.13 5.65 -5.95
C LEU A 92 2.09 5.73 -4.82
N GLY A 93 1.59 4.59 -4.37
CA GLY A 93 0.68 4.51 -3.23
C GLY A 93 1.30 5.04 -1.95
N LEU A 94 2.54 4.67 -1.65
CA LEU A 94 3.27 5.17 -0.48
C LEU A 94 3.53 6.68 -0.58
N ILE A 95 3.91 7.19 -1.76
CA ILE A 95 4.07 8.63 -1.99
C ILE A 95 2.75 9.37 -1.74
N LYS A 96 1.64 8.83 -2.26
CA LYS A 96 0.30 9.39 -2.03
C LYS A 96 -0.06 9.39 -0.54
N ALA A 97 0.18 8.30 0.18
CA ALA A 97 -0.09 8.18 1.60
C ALA A 97 0.69 9.24 2.42
N LEU A 98 1.97 9.45 2.11
CA LEU A 98 2.77 10.52 2.71
C LEU A 98 2.22 11.91 2.38
N TYR A 99 1.85 12.14 1.12
CA TYR A 99 1.25 13.41 0.71
C TYR A 99 -0.06 13.69 1.47
N ASP A 100 -0.94 12.71 1.58
CA ASP A 100 -2.20 12.86 2.29
C ASP A 100 -1.98 13.08 3.80
N GLN A 101 -0.96 12.45 4.40
CA GLN A 101 -0.56 12.71 5.78
C GLN A 101 -0.16 14.17 6.00
N PHE A 102 0.76 14.71 5.18
CA PHE A 102 1.30 16.05 5.39
C PHE A 102 0.35 17.18 4.99
N PHE A 103 -0.47 16.98 3.96
CA PHE A 103 -1.25 18.07 3.36
C PHE A 103 -2.76 17.98 3.62
N LYS A 104 -3.31 16.80 3.87
CA LYS A 104 -4.76 16.63 4.10
C LYS A 104 -5.13 16.30 5.53
N CYS A 105 -4.18 15.80 6.33
CA CYS A 105 -4.43 15.43 7.72
C CYS A 105 -3.97 16.51 8.72
N GLY A 106 -3.88 17.77 8.30
CA GLY A 106 -3.57 18.88 9.19
C GLY A 106 -4.63 19.09 10.28
N LYS A 107 -4.19 19.56 11.45
CA LYS A 107 -5.08 20.16 12.45
C LYS A 107 -5.58 21.51 11.91
N ASN A 108 -6.90 21.68 11.89
CA ASN A 108 -7.54 22.97 11.62
C ASN A 108 -7.62 23.77 12.90
#